data_AF-A0A2U3K8F6-F1
#
_entry.id   AF-A0A2U3K8F6-F1
#
_cell.length_a   1.000
_cell.length_b   1.000
_cell.length_c   1.000
_cell.angle_alpha   90.00
_cell.angle_beta   90.00
_cell.angle_gamma   90.00
#
_symmetry.space_group_name_H-M   'P 1'
#
loop_
_entity.id
_entity.type
_entity.pdbx_description
1 polymer ?
#
loop_
_entity_poly.entity_id
_entity_poly.type
_entity_poly.pdbx_seq_one_letter_code
_entity_poly.pdbx_strand_id
1 'polypeptide(L)'
;MEFEAVHPFIDGNGRTGRLLLNLELMKEGYPPINIKFSDRKRYYECFTSYHTNGEDSSEMVSLVREYLEEELLKYVEIVRNANEISKRQERG
;
A
#
# COMPACT_ATOMS: atom_id res chain seq x y z
N MET A 1 9.32 -11.45 3.54
CA MET A 1 8.00 -11.92 3.09
C MET A 1 7.54 -13.18 3.83
N GLU A 2 8.00 -13.36 5.07
CA GLU A 2 7.99 -14.66 5.75
C GLU A 2 6.59 -15.07 6.25
N PHE A 3 5.76 -14.09 6.62
CA PHE A 3 4.41 -14.33 7.14
C PHE A 3 3.48 -15.06 6.15
N GLU A 4 3.51 -14.69 4.87
CA GLU A 4 2.71 -15.34 3.83
C GLU A 4 3.28 -16.72 3.43
N ALA A 5 4.59 -16.92 3.60
CA ALA A 5 5.26 -18.19 3.31
C ALA A 5 4.92 -19.28 4.34
N VAL A 6 4.74 -18.91 5.62
CA VAL A 6 4.36 -19.85 6.69
C VAL A 6 2.86 -20.19 6.64
N HIS A 7 2.04 -19.33 6.03
CA HIS A 7 0.58 -19.51 5.86
C HIS A 7 -0.12 -20.01 7.15
N PRO A 8 0.01 -19.28 8.28
CA PRO A 8 -0.34 -19.78 9.61
C PRO A 8 -1.84 -19.97 9.87
N PHE A 9 -2.71 -19.43 9.00
CA PHE A 9 -4.16 -19.50 9.15
C PHE A 9 -4.83 -20.36 8.06
N ILE A 10 -5.99 -20.94 8.40
CA ILE A 10 -6.81 -21.74 7.48
C ILE A 10 -7.32 -20.91 6.30
N ASP A 11 -7.70 -19.66 6.54
CA ASP A 11 -8.09 -18.65 5.54
C ASP A 11 -7.67 -17.25 6.05
N GLY A 12 -7.54 -16.29 5.16
CA GLY A 12 -7.34 -14.89 5.50
C GLY A 12 -5.89 -14.43 5.55
N ASN A 13 -4.92 -15.26 5.15
CA ASN A 13 -3.50 -14.88 5.12
C ASN A 13 -3.29 -13.63 4.27
N GLY A 14 -3.82 -13.59 3.04
CA GLY A 14 -3.74 -12.39 2.20
C GLY A 14 -4.35 -11.12 2.82
N ARG A 15 -5.43 -11.23 3.61
CA ARG A 15 -6.01 -10.08 4.33
C ARG A 15 -5.09 -9.63 5.45
N THR A 16 -4.56 -10.57 6.20
CA THR A 16 -3.66 -10.32 7.33
C THR A 16 -2.31 -9.78 6.87
N GLY A 17 -1.74 -10.29 5.78
CA GLY A 17 -0.50 -9.78 5.19
C GLY A 17 -0.64 -8.33 4.74
N ARG A 18 -1.76 -7.95 4.13
CA ARG A 18 -2.05 -6.54 3.80
C ARG A 18 -2.23 -5.66 5.04
N LEU A 19 -2.86 -6.18 6.10
CA LEU A 19 -2.97 -5.45 7.36
C LEU A 19 -1.60 -5.24 8.00
N LEU A 20 -0.72 -6.24 7.99
CA LEU A 20 0.65 -6.12 8.48
C LEU A 20 1.46 -5.12 7.66
N LEU A 21 1.34 -5.16 6.33
CA LEU A 21 1.97 -4.18 5.45
C LEU A 21 1.54 -2.75 5.82
N ASN A 22 0.24 -2.51 5.95
CA ASN A 22 -0.28 -1.20 6.33
C ASN A 22 0.11 -0.81 7.75
N LEU A 23 0.20 -1.77 8.69
CA LEU A 23 0.68 -1.51 10.05
C LEU A 23 2.12 -0.99 10.04
N GLU A 24 3.02 -1.62 9.30
CA GLU A 24 4.42 -1.17 9.22
C GLU A 24 4.56 0.18 8.51
N LEU A 25 3.79 0.42 7.43
CA LEU A 25 3.73 1.75 6.80
C LEU A 25 3.30 2.83 7.81
N MET A 26 2.25 2.57 8.57
CA MET A 26 1.72 3.53 9.55
C MET A 26 2.67 3.77 10.71
N LYS A 27 3.42 2.76 11.15
CA LYS A 27 4.46 2.93 12.20
C LYS A 27 5.57 3.88 11.76
N GLU A 28 5.90 3.89 10.47
CA GLU A 28 6.87 4.80 9.85
C GLU A 28 6.25 6.13 9.38
N GLY A 29 4.97 6.38 9.66
CA GLY A 29 4.29 7.63 9.33
C GLY A 29 3.77 7.73 7.89
N TYR A 30 3.79 6.64 7.13
CA TYR A 30 3.20 6.57 5.79
C TYR A 30 1.69 6.29 5.87
N PRO A 31 0.89 6.81 4.92
CA PRO A 31 -0.52 6.44 4.83
C PRO A 31 -0.69 4.95 4.48
N PRO A 32 -1.79 4.32 4.93
CA PRO A 32 -2.12 2.97 4.50
C PRO A 32 -2.44 2.96 3.01
N ILE A 33 -2.04 1.91 2.31
CA ILE A 33 -2.30 1.73 0.88
C ILE A 33 -3.43 0.72 0.64
N ASN A 34 -4.13 0.90 -0.48
CA ASN A 34 -5.20 0.01 -0.91
C ASN A 34 -4.84 -0.69 -2.23
N ILE A 35 -4.21 -1.86 -2.14
CA ILE A 35 -3.89 -2.69 -3.30
C ILE A 35 -5.18 -3.15 -3.99
N LYS A 36 -5.40 -2.67 -5.23
CA LYS A 36 -6.65 -2.90 -5.97
C LYS A 36 -6.82 -4.37 -6.32
N PHE A 37 -8.07 -4.83 -6.39
CA PHE A 37 -8.40 -6.21 -6.77
C PHE A 37 -7.90 -6.59 -8.19
N SER A 38 -7.78 -5.60 -9.08
CA SER A 38 -7.18 -5.75 -10.41
C SER A 38 -5.71 -6.21 -10.33
N ASP A 39 -4.99 -5.74 -9.32
CA ASP A 39 -3.55 -5.95 -9.17
C ASP A 39 -3.22 -7.10 -8.22
N ARG A 40 -4.24 -7.84 -7.74
CA ARG A 40 -4.04 -8.99 -6.86
C ARG A 40 -3.04 -10.00 -7.43
N LYS A 41 -3.06 -10.19 -8.75
CA LYS A 41 -2.16 -11.12 -9.44
C LYS A 41 -0.73 -10.64 -9.33
N ARG A 42 -0.48 -9.36 -9.63
CA ARG A 42 0.83 -8.71 -9.51
C ARG A 42 1.35 -8.77 -8.08
N TYR A 43 0.48 -8.50 -7.10
CA TYR A 43 0.84 -8.64 -5.68
C TYR A 43 1.31 -10.05 -5.33
N TYR A 44 0.59 -11.09 -5.77
CA TYR A 44 1.01 -12.48 -5.55
C TYR A 44 2.28 -12.86 -6.34
N GLU A 45 2.43 -12.35 -7.56
CA GLU A 45 3.62 -12.55 -8.39
C GLU A 45 4.88 -11.96 -7.73
N CYS A 46 4.77 -10.88 -6.96
CA CYS A 46 5.88 -10.37 -6.17
C CYS A 46 6.39 -11.39 -5.13
N PHE A 47 5.49 -12.19 -4.50
CA PHE A 47 5.92 -13.27 -3.60
C PHE A 47 6.57 -14.40 -4.37
N THR A 48 6.00 -14.82 -5.51
CA THR A 48 6.62 -15.85 -6.35
C THR A 48 8.03 -15.42 -6.78
N SER A 49 8.16 -14.19 -7.29
CA SER A 49 9.44 -13.60 -7.72
C SER A 49 10.47 -13.59 -6.59
N TYR A 50 10.08 -13.21 -5.38
CA TYR A 50 10.96 -13.24 -4.21
C TYR A 50 11.54 -14.63 -3.94
N HIS A 51 10.70 -15.68 -4.01
CA HIS A 51 11.16 -17.04 -3.76
C HIS A 51 12.00 -17.60 -4.92
N THR A 52 11.75 -17.17 -6.17
CA THR A 52 12.49 -17.66 -7.34
C THR A 52 13.79 -16.90 -7.61
N ASN A 53 13.88 -15.64 -7.20
CA ASN A 53 14.99 -14.73 -7.52
C ASN A 53 15.94 -14.50 -6.33
N GLY A 54 16.03 -15.47 -5.41
CA GLY A 54 16.98 -15.41 -4.31
C GLY A 54 16.65 -14.33 -3.27
N GLU A 55 15.38 -14.21 -2.89
CA GLU A 55 14.89 -13.29 -1.85
C GLU A 55 14.98 -11.80 -2.23
N ASP A 56 14.98 -11.50 -3.53
CA ASP A 56 14.88 -10.12 -4.00
C ASP A 56 13.47 -9.56 -3.81
N SER A 57 13.34 -8.54 -2.95
CA SER A 57 12.09 -7.84 -2.67
C SER A 57 11.80 -6.65 -3.59
N SER A 58 12.66 -6.37 -4.57
CA SER A 58 12.59 -5.18 -5.44
C SER A 58 11.23 -4.98 -6.12
N GLU A 59 10.61 -6.06 -6.61
CA GLU A 59 9.27 -6.07 -7.22
C GLU A 59 8.18 -5.64 -6.23
N MET A 60 8.21 -6.20 -5.00
CA MET A 60 7.27 -5.82 -3.95
C MET A 60 7.46 -4.36 -3.52
N VAL A 61 8.72 -3.93 -3.35
CA VAL A 61 9.05 -2.53 -3.02
C VAL A 61 8.53 -1.60 -4.11
N SER A 62 8.69 -1.96 -5.38
CA SER A 62 8.21 -1.15 -6.51
C SER A 62 6.69 -1.07 -6.53
N LEU A 63 5.99 -2.18 -6.31
CA LEU A 63 4.53 -2.20 -6.19
C LEU A 63 4.05 -1.29 -5.05
N VAL A 64 4.62 -1.44 -3.85
CA VAL A 64 4.24 -0.63 -2.68
C VAL A 64 4.52 0.85 -2.94
N ARG A 65 5.67 1.18 -3.55
CA ARG A 65 6.04 2.57 -3.90
C ARG A 65 4.99 3.22 -4.81
N GLU A 66 4.56 2.53 -5.86
CA GLU A 66 3.55 3.06 -6.80
C GLU A 66 2.22 3.36 -6.10
N TYR A 67 1.75 2.44 -5.26
CA TYR A 67 0.52 2.65 -4.48
C TYR A 67 0.65 3.75 -3.44
N LEU A 68 1.82 3.87 -2.81
CA LEU A 68 2.10 4.90 -1.83
C LEU A 68 2.14 6.28 -2.47
N GLU A 69 2.74 6.40 -3.66
CA GLU A 69 2.76 7.63 -4.45
C GLU A 69 1.34 8.04 -4.87
N GLU A 70 0.52 7.10 -5.36
CA GLU A 70 -0.89 7.36 -5.70
C GLU A 70 -1.67 7.91 -4.49
N GLU A 71 -1.52 7.28 -3.31
CA GLU A 71 -2.24 7.70 -2.11
C GLU A 71 -1.76 9.06 -1.58
N LEU A 72 -0.44 9.32 -1.61
CA LEU A 72 0.12 10.61 -1.19
C LEU A 72 -0.35 11.75 -2.10
N LEU A 73 -0.37 11.54 -3.42
CA LEU A 73 -0.85 12.54 -4.38
C LEU A 73 -2.32 12.88 -4.12
N LYS A 74 -3.15 11.87 -3.84
CA LYS A 74 -4.56 12.05 -3.47
C LYS A 74 -4.71 12.85 -2.18
N TYR A 75 -3.88 12.60 -1.16
CA TYR A 75 -3.90 13.39 0.08
C TYR A 75 -3.55 14.85 -0.16
N VAL A 76 -2.50 15.10 -0.98
CA VAL A 76 -2.11 16.46 -1.38
C VAL A 76 -3.26 17.17 -2.10
N GLU A 77 -3.95 16.48 -3.01
CA GLU A 77 -5.12 17.04 -3.72
C GLU A 77 -6.25 17.39 -2.76
N ILE A 78 -6.60 16.51 -1.83
CA ILE A 78 -7.64 16.75 -0.82
C ILE A 78 -7.31 17.99 0.01
N VAL A 79 -6.06 18.11 0.49
CA VAL A 79 -5.62 19.26 1.30
C VAL A 79 -5.65 20.55 0.48
N ARG A 80 -5.21 20.51 -0.78
CA ARG A 80 -5.30 21.67 -1.69
C ARG A 80 -6.74 22.12 -1.88
N ASN A 81 -7.64 21.20 -2.18
CA ASN A 81 -9.05 21.49 -2.40
C ASN A 81 -9.71 22.08 -1.15
N ALA A 82 -9.42 21.52 0.03
CA ALA A 82 -9.90 22.06 1.31
C ALA A 82 -9.43 23.51 1.53
N ASN A 83 -8.15 23.79 1.28
CA ASN A 83 -7.59 25.14 1.40
C ASN A 83 -8.23 26.13 0.43
N GLU A 84 -8.56 25.73 -0.79
CA GLU A 84 -9.26 26.57 -1.75
C GLU A 84 -10.69 26.90 -1.31
N ILE A 85 -11.41 25.92 -0.75
CA ILE A 85 -12.76 26.12 -0.22
C ILE A 85 -12.74 27.12 0.94
N SER A 86 -11.83 26.97 1.90
CA SER A 86 -11.71 27.89 3.04
C SER A 86 -11.42 29.33 2.58
N LYS A 87 -10.50 29.52 1.62
CA LYS A 87 -10.19 30.86 1.07
C LYS A 87 -11.38 31.52 0.36
N ARG A 88 -12.30 30.75 -0.22
CA ARG A 88 -13.51 31.29 -0.86
C ARG A 88 -14.53 31.76 0.17
N GLN A 89 -14.63 31.07 1.32
CA GLN A 89 -15.55 31.42 2.41
C GLN A 89 -15.13 32.70 3.16
N GLU A 90 -13.83 32.98 3.25
CA GLU A 90 -13.30 34.20 3.88
C GLU A 90 -13.47 35.48 3.02
N ARG A 91 -13.76 35.33 1.72
CA ARG A 91 -13.88 36.43 0.75
C ARG A 91 -15.32 36.88 0.46
N GLY A 92 -16.32 36.20 1.01
CA GLY A 92 -17.74 36.52 0.86
C GLY A 92 -18.34 37.03 2.16
#